data_AF-A0A6F9ABJ6-F1
#
_entry.id   AF-A0A6F9ABJ6-F1
#
_cell.length_a   1.000
_cell.length_b   1.000
_cell.length_c   1.000
_cell.angle_alpha   90.00
_cell.angle_beta   90.00
_cell.angle_gamma   90.00
#
_symmetry.space_group_name_H-M   'P 1'
#
loop_
_entity.id
_entity.type
_entity.pdbx_description
1 polymer ?
#
loop_
_entity_poly.entity_id
_entity_poly.type
_entity_poly.pdbx_seq_one_letter_code
_entity_poly.pdbx_strand_id
1 'polypeptide(L)'
;MTKGKGTKRRGAKQDNLKETDNEPISTSPTHEELAEDASSQELPTEPTPSDLLAAINSLSKKLDTRLADISKSIGTLTETVKATKGRVHEVDQTTFYHEARLQDIEKQCTMFKNDNETLKARLEMLESHSRHPNIRICGIQEDTEKGKPTELVSELISLIHQVYSVPGHIVTGHRVDLVD
;
A
#
# COMPACT_ATOMS: atom_id res chain seq x y z
N MET A 1 18.66 -5.79 -27.26
CA MET A 1 20.00 -5.42 -26.74
C MET A 1 20.03 -3.92 -26.48
N THR A 2 19.91 -3.49 -25.23
CA THR A 2 20.33 -2.16 -24.75
C THR A 2 20.65 -2.25 -23.27
N LYS A 3 21.71 -1.53 -22.88
CA LYS A 3 22.60 -1.76 -21.73
C LYS A 3 22.03 -1.20 -20.42
N GLY A 4 22.45 -1.79 -19.31
CA GLY A 4 22.06 -1.40 -17.96
C GLY A 4 22.74 -0.16 -17.40
N LYS A 5 22.36 0.18 -16.17
CA LYS A 5 23.06 1.06 -15.23
C LYS A 5 22.66 0.64 -13.81
N GLY A 6 23.64 0.17 -13.04
CA GLY A 6 23.51 0.01 -11.59
C GLY A 6 23.86 1.30 -10.86
N THR A 7 23.38 1.44 -9.62
CA THR A 7 23.96 2.35 -8.65
C THR A 7 23.91 1.73 -7.25
N LYS A 8 25.11 1.50 -6.70
CA LYS A 8 25.45 1.16 -5.30
C LYS A 8 25.68 2.46 -4.51
N ARG A 9 25.63 2.35 -3.17
CA ARG A 9 26.23 3.17 -2.06
C ARG A 9 25.13 3.66 -1.09
N ARG A 10 25.27 3.76 0.23
CA ARG A 10 26.29 3.54 1.29
C ARG A 10 25.48 3.69 2.62
N GLY A 11 25.62 2.87 3.66
CA GLY A 11 26.70 2.91 4.66
C GLY A 11 26.33 3.78 5.86
N ALA A 12 26.04 3.18 7.02
CA ALA A 12 26.11 3.83 8.34
C ALA A 12 26.53 2.79 9.39
N LYS A 13 27.73 2.99 9.95
CA LYS A 13 28.32 2.31 11.10
C LYS A 13 28.94 3.41 11.98
N GLN A 14 28.66 3.37 13.28
CA GLN A 14 29.48 3.84 14.42
C GLN A 14 28.66 3.49 15.67
N ASP A 15 29.04 2.51 16.50
CA ASP A 15 30.18 2.40 17.43
C ASP A 15 30.02 3.26 18.71
N ASN A 16 30.13 2.55 19.84
CA ASN A 16 30.83 2.91 21.07
C ASN A 16 29.99 3.24 22.33
N LEU A 17 30.04 2.34 23.32
CA LEU A 17 30.05 2.68 24.76
C LEU A 17 30.86 1.61 25.50
N LYS A 18 31.82 2.09 26.28
CA LYS A 18 32.92 1.40 26.95
C LYS A 18 32.49 0.71 28.25
N GLU A 19 32.90 -0.54 28.40
CA GLU A 19 33.84 -1.07 29.43
C GLU A 19 34.09 -0.24 30.71
N THR A 20 33.87 -0.86 31.88
CA THR A 20 34.82 -0.81 33.01
C THR A 20 34.72 -2.07 33.87
N ASP A 21 35.90 -2.64 34.09
CA ASP A 21 36.28 -3.76 34.95
C ASP A 21 36.01 -3.56 36.45
N ASN A 22 35.93 -4.66 37.20
CA ASN A 22 36.83 -4.93 38.35
C ASN A 22 36.48 -6.24 39.07
N GLU A 23 37.30 -7.27 38.88
CA GLU A 23 37.75 -8.11 40.01
C GLU A 23 39.09 -7.55 40.52
N PRO A 24 39.49 -7.85 41.77
CA PRO A 24 40.51 -8.90 41.87
C PRO A 24 40.44 -9.79 43.12
N ILE A 25 40.92 -11.01 42.92
CA ILE A 25 41.37 -11.99 43.92
C ILE A 25 42.59 -11.44 44.69
N SER A 26 42.68 -11.64 46.01
CA SER A 26 43.98 -11.63 46.71
C SER A 26 44.02 -12.50 47.98
N THR A 27 45.14 -13.22 48.04
CA THR A 27 45.74 -14.17 48.99
C THR A 27 45.70 -13.86 50.50
N SER A 28 45.61 -14.94 51.30
CA SER A 28 45.84 -15.06 52.76
C SER A 28 47.33 -14.88 53.17
N PRO A 29 47.66 -14.58 54.46
CA PRO A 29 48.07 -15.63 55.44
C PRO A 29 47.79 -15.39 56.96
N THR A 30 47.60 -16.52 57.69
CA THR A 30 48.09 -16.99 59.02
C THR A 30 48.26 -16.07 60.26
N HIS A 31 47.55 -16.35 61.39
CA HIS A 31 48.06 -16.93 62.68
C HIS A 31 46.96 -17.00 63.79
N GLU A 32 46.95 -18.12 64.53
CA GLU A 32 46.64 -18.39 65.98
C GLU A 32 45.73 -17.44 66.80
N GLU A 33 44.89 -17.82 67.77
CA GLU A 33 44.82 -18.98 68.68
C GLU A 33 43.48 -18.93 69.47
N LEU A 34 43.08 -20.06 70.08
CA LEU A 34 42.23 -20.25 71.28
C LEU A 34 40.74 -19.87 71.24
N ALA A 35 39.86 -20.87 71.26
CA ALA A 35 39.37 -21.49 72.51
C ALA A 35 38.22 -22.46 72.23
N GLU A 36 38.24 -23.57 72.96
CA GLU A 36 37.26 -24.66 72.97
C GLU A 36 35.86 -24.20 73.37
N ASP A 37 34.81 -24.77 72.76
CA ASP A 37 33.73 -25.39 73.54
C ASP A 37 33.01 -26.45 72.71
N ALA A 38 32.54 -27.45 73.43
CA ALA A 38 32.22 -28.81 73.05
C ALA A 38 30.85 -29.00 72.38
N SER A 39 30.66 -30.23 71.87
CA SER A 39 29.37 -30.91 71.61
C SER A 39 28.48 -30.31 70.51
N SER A 40 28.10 -30.99 69.44
CA SER A 40 28.05 -32.42 69.18
C SER A 40 28.11 -32.62 67.67
N GLN A 41 28.96 -33.56 67.27
CA GLN A 41 29.00 -34.10 65.92
C GLN A 41 27.76 -35.01 65.77
N GLU A 42 26.65 -34.46 65.29
CA GLU A 42 25.51 -35.28 64.85
C GLU A 42 25.92 -36.03 63.58
N LEU A 43 25.90 -37.36 63.70
CA LEU A 43 25.95 -38.30 62.60
C LEU A 43 24.93 -37.91 61.51
N PRO A 44 25.13 -38.31 60.24
CA PRO A 44 24.06 -38.26 59.26
C PRO A 44 22.97 -39.23 59.71
N THR A 45 21.97 -38.72 60.44
CA THR A 45 20.76 -39.47 60.78
C THR A 45 20.10 -39.89 59.49
N GLU A 46 19.95 -41.20 59.30
CA GLU A 46 19.13 -41.76 58.24
C GLU A 46 17.77 -41.04 58.24
N PRO A 47 17.21 -40.73 57.05
CA PRO A 47 16.00 -39.94 56.94
C PRO A 47 14.91 -40.59 57.78
N THR A 48 14.43 -39.86 58.78
CA THR A 48 13.39 -40.38 59.65
C THR A 48 12.09 -40.50 58.84
N PRO A 49 11.20 -41.45 59.16
CA PRO A 49 9.92 -41.57 58.47
C PRO A 49 9.07 -40.28 58.53
N SER A 50 9.32 -39.40 59.51
CA SER A 50 8.75 -38.05 59.60
C SER A 50 9.23 -37.12 58.49
N ASP A 51 10.53 -37.14 58.16
CA ASP A 51 11.11 -36.31 57.10
C ASP A 51 10.59 -36.72 55.71
N LEU A 52 10.37 -38.02 55.50
CA LEU A 52 9.72 -38.55 54.30
C LEU A 52 8.28 -38.03 54.16
N LEU A 53 7.49 -38.05 55.23
CA LEU A 53 6.12 -37.50 55.22
C LEU A 53 6.13 -35.98 54.98
N ALA A 54 7.07 -35.25 55.56
CA ALA A 54 7.23 -33.81 55.33
C ALA A 54 7.58 -33.50 53.86
N ALA A 55 8.49 -34.30 53.26
CA ALA A 55 8.86 -34.17 51.85
C ALA A 55 7.68 -34.50 50.92
N ILE A 56 6.90 -35.54 51.21
CA ILE A 56 5.68 -35.89 50.46
C ILE A 56 4.65 -34.76 50.53
N ASN A 57 4.40 -34.22 51.73
CA ASN A 57 3.48 -33.10 51.91
C ASN A 57 3.95 -31.83 51.18
N SER A 58 5.26 -31.56 51.19
CA SER A 58 5.87 -30.44 50.46
C SER A 58 5.73 -30.62 48.94
N LEU A 59 5.96 -31.82 48.44
CA LEU A 59 5.78 -32.15 47.02
C LEU A 59 4.32 -32.03 46.60
N SER A 60 3.39 -32.56 47.39
CA SER A 60 1.95 -32.45 47.13
C SER A 60 1.53 -30.99 47.01
N LYS A 61 1.93 -30.14 47.99
CA LYS A 61 1.66 -28.70 47.93
C LYS A 61 2.26 -28.05 46.69
N LYS A 62 3.50 -28.37 46.32
CA LYS A 62 4.13 -27.84 45.11
C LYS A 62 3.38 -28.26 43.84
N LEU A 63 2.92 -29.51 43.76
CA LEU A 63 2.13 -30.00 42.65
C LEU A 63 0.79 -29.29 42.55
N ASP A 64 0.08 -29.11 43.67
CA ASP A 64 -1.20 -28.39 43.70
C ASP A 64 -1.04 -26.95 43.21
N THR A 65 0.01 -26.24 43.68
CA THR A 65 0.29 -24.88 43.23
C THR A 65 0.61 -24.84 41.74
N ARG A 66 1.45 -25.76 41.23
CA ARG A 66 1.80 -25.82 39.80
C ARG A 66 0.58 -26.17 38.94
N LEU A 67 -0.28 -27.08 39.38
CA LEU A 67 -1.52 -27.42 38.69
C LEU A 67 -2.49 -26.24 38.65
N ALA A 68 -2.58 -25.47 39.74
CA ALA A 68 -3.37 -24.25 39.78
C ALA A 68 -2.83 -23.19 38.80
N ASP A 69 -1.51 -23.01 38.75
CA ASP A 69 -0.86 -22.05 37.83
C ASP A 69 -1.03 -22.47 36.36
N ILE A 70 -0.89 -23.77 36.06
CA ILE A 70 -1.14 -24.31 34.72
C ILE A 70 -2.60 -24.10 34.33
N SER A 71 -3.54 -24.38 35.24
CA SER A 71 -4.98 -24.19 34.97
C SER A 71 -5.32 -22.74 34.68
N LYS A 72 -4.71 -21.79 35.39
CA LYS A 72 -4.84 -20.35 35.10
C LYS A 72 -4.26 -20.00 33.73
N SER A 73 -3.05 -20.48 33.41
CA SER A 73 -2.40 -20.24 32.12
C SER A 73 -3.20 -20.80 30.93
N ILE A 74 -3.82 -21.98 31.11
CA ILE A 74 -4.72 -22.55 30.11
C ILE A 74 -5.96 -21.67 29.95
N GLY A 75 -6.53 -21.15 31.05
CA GLY A 75 -7.66 -20.22 31.02
C GLY A 75 -7.35 -18.96 30.21
N THR A 76 -6.23 -18.31 30.51
CA THR A 76 -5.80 -17.09 29.79
C THR A 76 -5.48 -17.37 28.31
N LEU A 77 -4.85 -18.50 28.01
CA LEU A 77 -4.60 -18.91 26.63
C LEU A 77 -5.91 -19.17 25.87
N THR A 78 -6.90 -19.76 26.52
CA THR A 78 -8.22 -20.02 25.92
C THR A 78 -8.94 -18.71 25.60
N GLU A 79 -8.88 -17.74 26.51
CA GLU A 79 -9.46 -16.41 26.30
C GLU A 79 -8.78 -15.66 25.16
N THR A 80 -7.45 -15.66 25.13
CA THR A 80 -6.68 -15.00 24.06
C THR A 80 -6.93 -15.64 22.70
N VAL A 81 -7.02 -16.97 22.62
CA VAL A 81 -7.39 -17.69 21.39
C VAL A 81 -8.80 -17.30 20.95
N LYS A 82 -9.77 -17.24 21.87
CA LYS A 82 -11.15 -16.84 21.57
C LYS A 82 -11.21 -15.39 21.06
N ALA A 83 -10.51 -14.47 21.72
CA ALA A 83 -10.44 -13.07 21.30
C ALA A 83 -9.78 -12.91 19.93
N THR A 84 -8.67 -13.63 19.69
CA THR A 84 -7.95 -13.60 18.41
C THR A 84 -8.81 -14.16 17.29
N LYS A 85 -9.52 -15.27 17.53
CA LYS A 85 -10.47 -15.84 16.57
C LYS A 85 -11.59 -14.84 16.20
N GLY A 86 -12.12 -14.11 17.19
CA GLY A 86 -13.11 -13.07 16.96
C GLY A 86 -12.58 -11.95 16.05
N ARG A 87 -11.38 -11.44 16.35
CA ARG A 87 -10.73 -10.40 15.55
C ARG A 87 -10.42 -10.85 14.12
N VAL A 88 -9.93 -12.09 13.95
CA VAL A 88 -9.69 -12.66 12.62
C VAL A 88 -11.00 -12.73 11.83
N HIS A 89 -12.07 -13.20 12.45
CA HIS A 89 -13.37 -13.27 11.77
C HIS A 89 -13.90 -11.89 11.34
N GLU A 90 -13.74 -10.86 12.17
CA GLU A 90 -14.10 -9.49 11.82
C GLU A 90 -13.26 -8.94 10.66
N VAL A 91 -11.95 -9.21 10.67
CA VAL A 91 -11.05 -8.85 9.57
C VAL A 91 -11.43 -9.57 8.27
N ASP A 92 -11.80 -10.84 8.34
CA ASP A 92 -12.24 -11.60 7.16
C ASP A 92 -13.53 -11.01 6.57
N GLN A 93 -14.51 -10.67 7.42
CA GLN A 93 -15.77 -10.06 6.97
C GLN A 93 -15.55 -8.69 6.34
N THR A 94 -14.75 -7.84 6.98
CA THR A 94 -14.44 -6.49 6.46
C THR A 94 -13.66 -6.57 5.16
N THR A 95 -12.70 -7.50 5.06
CA THR A 95 -11.94 -7.75 3.83
C THR A 95 -12.86 -8.21 2.70
N PHE A 96 -13.78 -9.15 2.97
CA PHE A 96 -14.76 -9.59 1.98
C PHE A 96 -15.65 -8.45 1.47
N TYR A 97 -16.15 -7.59 2.38
CA TYR A 97 -16.94 -6.43 2.00
C TYR A 97 -16.14 -5.43 1.15
N HIS A 98 -14.88 -5.16 1.54
CA HIS A 98 -14.01 -4.26 0.79
C HIS A 98 -13.68 -4.79 -0.60
N GLU A 99 -13.41 -6.09 -0.73
CA GLU A 99 -13.15 -6.73 -2.02
C GLU A 99 -14.36 -6.62 -2.96
N ALA A 100 -15.57 -6.92 -2.45
CA ALA A 100 -16.80 -6.79 -3.22
C ALA A 100 -17.04 -5.35 -3.68
N ARG A 101 -16.80 -4.37 -2.79
CA ARG A 101 -16.92 -2.95 -3.13
C ARG A 101 -15.87 -2.50 -4.15
N LEU A 102 -14.63 -2.99 -4.04
CA LEU A 102 -13.56 -2.69 -4.98
C LEU A 102 -13.93 -3.20 -6.38
N GLN A 103 -14.40 -4.45 -6.47
CA GLN A 103 -14.83 -5.06 -7.73
C GLN A 103 -15.97 -4.27 -8.40
N ASP A 104 -16.95 -3.78 -7.61
CA ASP A 104 -18.04 -2.95 -8.15
C ASP A 104 -17.52 -1.60 -8.68
N ILE A 105 -16.61 -0.95 -7.95
CA ILE A 105 -15.99 0.31 -8.38
C ILE A 105 -15.18 0.10 -9.67
N GLU A 106 -14.39 -0.97 -9.76
CA GLU A 106 -13.62 -1.30 -10.96
C GLU A 106 -14.54 -1.51 -12.17
N LYS A 107 -15.66 -2.20 -11.97
CA LYS A 107 -16.69 -2.36 -13.01
C LYS A 107 -17.28 -1.02 -13.44
N GLN A 108 -17.63 -0.14 -12.51
CA GLN A 108 -18.15 1.19 -12.86
C GLN A 108 -17.11 2.03 -13.60
N CYS A 109 -15.84 2.00 -13.17
CA CYS A 109 -14.75 2.71 -13.85
C CYS A 109 -14.53 2.22 -15.29
N THR A 110 -14.58 0.91 -15.52
CA THR A 110 -14.47 0.36 -16.88
C THR A 110 -15.65 0.74 -17.75
N MET A 111 -16.88 0.74 -17.21
CA MET A 111 -18.06 1.24 -17.91
C MET A 111 -17.93 2.72 -18.29
N PHE A 112 -17.59 3.59 -17.34
CA PHE A 112 -17.43 5.02 -17.61
C PHE A 112 -16.31 5.31 -18.60
N LYS A 113 -15.22 4.54 -18.56
CA LYS A 113 -14.14 4.67 -19.54
C LYS A 113 -14.63 4.33 -20.95
N ASN A 114 -15.36 3.23 -21.11
CA ASN A 114 -15.92 2.82 -22.40
C ASN A 114 -16.94 3.84 -22.93
N ASP A 115 -17.81 4.36 -22.06
CA ASP A 115 -18.78 5.39 -22.42
C ASP A 115 -18.07 6.67 -22.86
N ASN A 116 -17.02 7.08 -22.15
CA ASN A 116 -16.22 8.25 -22.49
C ASN A 116 -15.55 8.10 -23.87
N GLU A 117 -14.94 6.95 -24.14
CA GLU A 117 -14.33 6.63 -25.43
C GLU A 117 -15.37 6.64 -26.56
N THR A 118 -16.54 6.06 -26.33
CA THR A 118 -17.65 6.05 -27.30
C THR A 118 -18.16 7.45 -27.59
N LEU A 119 -18.33 8.28 -26.55
CA LEU A 119 -18.78 9.66 -26.70
C LEU A 119 -17.74 10.51 -27.45
N LYS A 120 -16.45 10.34 -27.15
CA LYS A 120 -15.37 11.02 -27.89
C LYS A 120 -15.38 10.64 -29.36
N ALA A 121 -15.48 9.36 -29.69
CA ALA A 121 -15.55 8.90 -31.08
C ALA A 121 -16.77 9.47 -31.82
N ARG A 122 -17.93 9.55 -31.15
CA ARG A 122 -19.13 10.18 -31.71
C ARG A 122 -18.96 11.69 -31.93
N LEU A 123 -18.33 12.38 -30.98
CA LEU A 123 -18.04 13.81 -31.12
C LEU A 123 -17.09 14.08 -32.29
N GLU A 124 -16.02 13.30 -32.42
CA GLU A 124 -15.07 13.40 -33.53
C GLU A 124 -15.77 13.18 -34.88
N MET A 125 -16.63 12.16 -34.96
CA MET A 125 -17.43 11.88 -36.17
C MET A 125 -18.37 13.05 -36.49
N LEU A 126 -19.08 13.58 -35.50
CA LEU A 126 -20.01 14.70 -35.69
C LEU A 126 -19.27 15.97 -36.11
N GLU A 127 -18.12 16.25 -35.49
CA GLU A 127 -17.28 17.38 -35.85
C GLU A 127 -16.75 17.25 -37.27
N SER A 128 -16.23 16.07 -37.62
CA SER A 128 -15.76 15.76 -38.97
C SER A 128 -16.89 15.89 -39.99
N HIS A 129 -18.06 15.31 -39.71
CA HIS A 129 -19.22 15.40 -40.61
C HIS A 129 -19.74 16.84 -40.76
N SER A 130 -19.75 17.61 -39.67
CA SER A 130 -20.15 19.02 -39.68
C SER A 130 -19.16 19.89 -40.44
N ARG A 131 -17.86 19.56 -40.42
CA ARG A 131 -16.81 20.31 -41.12
C ARG A 131 -16.55 19.80 -42.53
N HIS A 132 -16.96 18.57 -42.87
CA HIS A 132 -16.79 17.95 -44.18
C HIS A 132 -17.31 18.82 -45.35
N PRO A 133 -18.49 19.46 -45.26
CA PRO A 133 -18.95 20.34 -46.36
C PRO A 133 -18.21 21.68 -46.41
N ASN A 134 -17.40 22.01 -45.41
CA ASN A 134 -16.70 23.30 -45.36
C ASN A 134 -15.46 23.25 -46.24
N ILE A 135 -15.37 24.20 -47.17
CA ILE A 135 -14.21 24.39 -48.06
C ILE A 135 -13.46 25.62 -47.58
N ARG A 136 -12.12 25.49 -47.43
CA ARG A 136 -11.23 26.63 -47.17
C ARG A 136 -10.57 27.06 -48.48
N ILE A 137 -10.74 28.32 -48.85
CA ILE A 137 -10.10 28.91 -50.02
C ILE A 137 -9.02 29.86 -49.51
N CYS A 138 -7.77 29.57 -49.83
CA CYS A 138 -6.60 30.35 -49.40
C CYS A 138 -5.98 31.10 -50.60
N GLY A 139 -5.24 32.17 -50.34
CA GLY A 139 -4.52 32.93 -51.38
C GLY A 139 -5.34 34.00 -52.09
N ILE A 140 -6.52 34.35 -51.59
CA ILE A 140 -7.29 35.51 -52.03
C ILE A 140 -6.72 36.75 -51.33
N GLN A 141 -6.46 37.82 -52.09
CA GLN A 141 -6.01 39.10 -51.51
C GLN A 141 -7.09 39.68 -50.60
N GLU A 142 -6.65 40.18 -49.44
CA GLU A 142 -7.53 40.81 -48.46
C GLU A 142 -8.28 41.99 -49.10
N ASP A 143 -9.55 42.16 -48.71
CA ASP A 143 -10.48 43.23 -49.11
C ASP A 143 -11.01 43.18 -50.56
N THR A 144 -10.59 42.20 -51.35
CA THR A 144 -11.18 41.93 -52.68
C THR A 144 -12.69 41.67 -52.60
N GLU A 145 -13.14 41.05 -51.51
CA GLU A 145 -14.52 40.64 -51.28
C GLU A 145 -15.46 41.79 -50.83
N LYS A 146 -14.93 42.97 -50.48
CA LYS A 146 -15.71 44.14 -50.01
C LYS A 146 -16.74 43.80 -48.91
N GLY A 147 -16.38 42.88 -48.00
CA GLY A 147 -17.26 42.42 -46.92
C GLY A 147 -18.34 41.42 -47.32
N LYS A 148 -18.32 40.91 -48.56
CA LYS A 148 -19.29 39.95 -49.09
C LYS A 148 -18.62 38.67 -49.62
N PRO A 149 -18.08 37.83 -48.74
CA PRO A 149 -17.37 36.60 -49.12
C PRO A 149 -18.23 35.62 -49.92
N THR A 150 -19.53 35.51 -49.60
CA THR A 150 -20.44 34.58 -50.29
C THR A 150 -20.65 34.92 -51.76
N GLU A 151 -20.76 36.21 -52.11
CA GLU A 151 -20.95 36.66 -53.49
C GLU A 151 -19.69 36.36 -54.32
N LEU A 152 -18.50 36.69 -53.79
CA LEU A 152 -17.22 36.42 -54.45
C LEU A 152 -17.02 34.92 -54.72
N VAL A 153 -17.28 34.06 -53.73
CA VAL A 153 -17.12 32.61 -53.91
C VAL A 153 -18.17 32.04 -54.86
N SER A 154 -19.40 32.58 -54.87
CA SER A 154 -20.44 32.16 -55.83
C SER A 154 -20.05 32.49 -57.27
N GLU A 155 -19.45 33.65 -57.51
CA GLU A 155 -18.93 34.04 -58.82
C GLU A 155 -17.76 33.15 -59.24
N LEU A 156 -16.80 32.90 -58.32
CA LEU A 156 -15.66 32.02 -58.57
C LEU A 156 -16.10 30.58 -58.92
N ILE A 157 -17.05 30.02 -58.16
CA ILE A 157 -17.59 28.70 -58.42
C ILE A 157 -18.32 28.69 -59.76
N SER A 158 -19.10 29.72 -60.10
CA SER A 158 -19.80 29.82 -61.38
C SER A 158 -18.83 29.87 -62.58
N LEU A 159 -17.68 30.53 -62.41
CA LEU A 159 -16.61 30.55 -63.41
C LEU A 159 -16.00 29.15 -63.63
N ILE A 160 -15.81 28.39 -62.54
CA ILE A 160 -15.28 27.01 -62.58
C ILE A 160 -16.34 26.02 -63.09
N HIS A 161 -17.60 26.19 -62.71
CA HIS A 161 -18.71 25.29 -63.04
C HIS A 161 -19.19 25.35 -64.49
N GLN A 162 -18.64 26.22 -65.35
CA GLN A 162 -18.80 26.03 -66.81
C GLN A 162 -18.35 24.63 -67.28
N VAL A 163 -17.63 23.87 -66.44
CA VAL A 163 -17.16 22.49 -66.68
C VAL A 163 -18.05 21.39 -66.05
N TYR A 164 -18.95 21.68 -65.09
CA TYR A 164 -19.71 20.67 -64.34
C TYR A 164 -21.23 20.96 -64.27
N SER A 165 -22.05 19.90 -64.38
CA SER A 165 -23.50 19.98 -64.62
C SER A 165 -24.40 20.21 -63.39
N VAL A 166 -23.86 20.29 -62.16
CA VAL A 166 -24.68 20.39 -60.94
C VAL A 166 -24.49 21.76 -60.27
N PRO A 167 -25.56 22.54 -60.04
CA PRO A 167 -25.44 23.82 -59.35
C PRO A 167 -25.14 23.60 -57.86
N GLY A 168 -23.99 24.11 -57.41
CA GLY A 168 -23.64 24.15 -55.99
C GLY A 168 -24.32 25.32 -55.28
N HIS A 169 -24.82 25.10 -54.07
CA HIS A 169 -25.41 26.14 -53.23
C HIS A 169 -24.50 26.40 -52.02
N ILE A 170 -24.06 27.65 -51.85
CA ILE A 170 -23.27 28.08 -50.68
C ILE A 170 -24.25 28.46 -49.56
N VAL A 171 -24.18 27.77 -48.42
CA VAL A 171 -25.05 28.07 -47.27
C VAL A 171 -24.55 29.30 -46.50
N THR A 172 -23.26 29.32 -46.16
CA THR A 172 -22.63 30.43 -45.44
C THR A 172 -21.19 30.58 -45.90
N GLY A 173 -20.74 31.81 -46.10
CA GLY A 173 -19.33 32.15 -46.32
C GLY A 173 -18.89 33.20 -45.32
N HIS A 174 -17.74 33.01 -44.68
CA HIS A 174 -17.15 34.00 -43.79
C HIS A 174 -15.63 33.91 -43.87
N ARG A 175 -14.96 35.03 -43.63
CA ARG A 175 -13.52 35.06 -43.45
C ARG A 175 -13.17 34.37 -42.13
N VAL A 176 -12.15 33.51 -42.16
CA VAL A 176 -11.59 32.88 -40.98
C VAL A 176 -10.18 33.43 -40.81
N ASP A 177 -9.98 34.23 -39.77
CA ASP A 177 -8.65 34.69 -39.42
C ASP A 177 -7.84 33.50 -38.92
N LEU A 178 -6.63 33.33 -39.47
CA LEU A 178 -5.67 32.36 -38.96
C LEU A 178 -5.20 32.88 -37.60
N VAL A 179 -5.68 32.25 -36.54
CA VAL A 179 -5.10 32.40 -35.21
C VAL A 179 -3.85 31.52 -35.20
N ASP A 180 -2.68 32.15 -35.20
CA ASP A 180 -1.37 31.50 -34.99
C ASP A 180 -1.27 30.90 -33.56
#